data_AF-A0A6B2G2Q7-F1
#
_entry.id   AF-A0A6B2G2Q7-F1
#
_cell.length_a   1.000
_cell.length_b   1.000
_cell.length_c   1.000
_cell.angle_alpha   90.00
_cell.angle_beta   90.00
_cell.angle_gamma   90.00
#
_symmetry.space_group_name_H-M   'P 1'
#
loop_
_entity.id
_entity.type
_entity.pdbx_description
1 polymer ?
#
loop_
_entity_poly.entity_id
_entity_poly.type
_entity_poly.pdbx_seq_one_letter_code
_entity_poly.pdbx_strand_id
1 'polypeptide(L)'
;MDFESLQKAGSALGTAAVIVINKQADIIKCIARLSQFYKHESCGQCTPCREGVTWLRNIMNRLVTGEAKIEEIDLLYEVTKQIEGHTICALGDAAAWPIQGLIRHFRYILEERIHEKNGKNINELNQNESLKMGIYN
;
A
#
# COMPACT_ATOMS: atom_id res chain seq x y z
N MET A 1 21.61 3.45 -8.53
CA MET A 1 20.67 2.32 -8.47
C MET A 1 21.48 1.07 -8.27
N ASP A 2 21.66 0.69 -7.02
CA ASP A 2 22.43 -0.47 -6.56
C ASP A 2 21.65 -1.15 -5.43
N PHE A 3 21.97 -2.41 -5.16
CA PHE A 3 21.21 -3.24 -4.22
C PHE A 3 21.22 -2.66 -2.79
N GLU A 4 22.38 -2.24 -2.30
CA GLU A 4 22.52 -1.76 -0.92
C GLU A 4 21.78 -0.44 -0.68
N SER A 5 21.92 0.52 -1.60
CA SER A 5 21.29 1.82 -1.44
C SER A 5 19.77 1.72 -1.47
N LEU A 6 19.21 0.85 -2.32
CA LEU A 6 17.76 0.64 -2.39
C LEU A 6 17.22 -0.11 -1.18
N GLN A 7 17.97 -1.08 -0.64
CA GLN A 7 17.61 -1.75 0.61
C GLN A 7 17.57 -0.76 1.78
N LYS A 8 18.58 0.12 1.90
CA LYS A 8 18.61 1.18 2.92
C LYS A 8 17.47 2.18 2.78
N ALA A 9 16.97 2.41 1.56
CA ALA A 9 15.80 3.23 1.29
C ALA A 9 14.46 2.51 1.58
N GLY A 10 14.49 1.27 2.07
CA GLY A 10 13.30 0.47 2.37
C GLY A 10 12.58 -0.04 1.11
N SER A 11 13.32 -0.21 0.02
CA SER A 11 12.91 -0.83 -1.25
C SER A 11 13.86 -1.99 -1.59
N ALA A 12 13.76 -2.57 -2.78
CA ALA A 12 14.67 -3.61 -3.25
C ALA A 12 14.90 -3.50 -4.77
N LEU A 13 16.12 -3.81 -5.21
CA LEU A 13 16.43 -3.91 -6.64
C LEU A 13 16.27 -5.36 -7.09
N GLY A 14 15.15 -5.67 -7.76
CA GLY A 14 14.89 -6.97 -8.37
C GLY A 14 15.49 -7.06 -9.79
N THR A 15 14.63 -7.15 -10.80
CA THR A 15 15.01 -7.20 -12.23
C THR A 15 15.49 -5.87 -12.81
N ALA A 16 15.63 -4.84 -11.98
CA ALA A 16 15.85 -3.45 -12.40
C ALA A 16 14.77 -2.88 -13.35
N ALA A 17 13.58 -3.49 -13.39
CA ALA A 17 12.42 -2.95 -14.11
C ALA A 17 11.84 -1.75 -13.35
N VAL A 18 12.20 -0.54 -13.79
CA VAL A 18 11.75 0.71 -13.18
C VAL A 18 10.40 1.12 -13.77
N ILE A 19 9.39 1.28 -12.91
CA ILE A 19 8.08 1.82 -13.27
C ILE A 19 7.98 3.25 -12.71
N VAL A 20 7.78 4.22 -13.58
CA VAL A 20 7.62 5.64 -13.20
C VAL A 20 6.14 6.01 -13.25
N ILE A 21 5.59 6.47 -12.13
CA ILE A 21 4.20 6.92 -11.99
C ILE A 21 4.23 8.43 -11.76
N ASN A 22 3.58 9.20 -12.65
CA ASN A 22 3.53 10.65 -12.52
C ASN A 22 2.41 11.10 -11.55
N LYS A 23 2.37 12.39 -11.22
CA LYS A 23 1.38 12.96 -10.29
C LYS A 23 -0.06 12.98 -10.82
N GLN A 24 -0.28 12.71 -12.11
CA GLN A 24 -1.62 12.69 -12.71
C GLN A 24 -2.28 11.31 -12.55
N ALA A 25 -1.49 10.28 -12.27
CA ALA A 25 -1.99 8.93 -12.07
C ALA A 25 -2.51 8.72 -10.64
N ASP A 26 -3.59 7.96 -10.50
CA ASP A 26 -4.09 7.52 -9.20
C ASP A 26 -3.20 6.39 -8.66
N ILE A 27 -2.32 6.74 -7.72
CA ILE A 27 -1.36 5.81 -7.11
C ILE A 27 -2.07 4.65 -6.40
N ILE A 28 -3.25 4.87 -5.80
CA ILE A 28 -4.03 3.82 -5.13
C ILE A 28 -4.49 2.80 -6.17
N LYS A 29 -5.00 3.25 -7.33
CA LYS A 29 -5.38 2.36 -8.44
C LYS A 29 -4.19 1.62 -9.03
N CYS A 30 -3.04 2.27 -9.16
CA CYS A 30 -1.83 1.62 -9.66
C CYS A 30 -1.43 0.44 -8.76
N ILE A 31 -1.36 0.64 -7.44
CA ILE A 31 -1.00 -0.42 -6.50
C ILE A 31 -2.12 -1.48 -6.39
N ALA A 32 -3.39 -1.08 -6.42
CA ALA A 32 -4.51 -2.03 -6.45
C ALA A 32 -4.43 -2.95 -7.68
N ARG A 33 -3.97 -2.43 -8.83
CA ARG A 33 -3.77 -3.23 -10.03
C ARG A 33 -2.64 -4.25 -9.87
N LEU A 34 -1.57 -3.91 -9.14
CA LEU A 34 -0.50 -4.84 -8.76
C LEU A 34 -1.02 -5.92 -7.80
N SER A 35 -1.80 -5.56 -6.78
CA SER A 35 -2.42 -6.54 -5.88
C SER A 35 -3.34 -7.51 -6.63
N GLN A 36 -4.09 -7.01 -7.63
CA GLN A 36 -4.91 -7.84 -8.50
C GLN A 36 -4.09 -8.79 -9.38
N PHE A 37 -2.91 -8.36 -9.84
CA PHE A 37 -1.97 -9.21 -10.56
C PHE A 37 -1.45 -10.34 -9.66
N TYR A 38 -0.91 -10.03 -8.47
CA TYR A 38 -0.41 -11.06 -7.56
C TYR A 38 -1.49 -12.03 -7.09
N LYS A 39 -2.73 -11.56 -6.90
CA LYS A 39 -3.86 -12.46 -6.62
C LYS A 39 -4.13 -13.43 -7.78
N HIS A 40 -3.99 -12.97 -9.02
CA HIS A 40 -4.22 -13.79 -10.21
C HIS A 40 -3.11 -14.83 -10.40
N GLU A 41 -1.85 -14.43 -10.19
CA GLU A 41 -0.66 -15.28 -10.40
C GLU A 41 -0.28 -16.12 -9.17
N SER A 42 -0.98 -15.96 -8.05
CA SER A 42 -0.76 -16.81 -6.87
C SER A 42 -1.13 -18.26 -7.19
N CYS A 43 -0.14 -19.16 -7.11
CA CYS A 43 -0.36 -20.60 -7.31
C CYS A 43 -1.29 -21.24 -6.25
N GLY A 44 -1.51 -20.57 -5.11
CA GLY A 44 -2.44 -21.00 -4.07
C GLY A 44 -1.92 -22.08 -3.12
N GLN A 45 -0.62 -22.42 -3.15
CA GLN A 45 -0.07 -23.51 -2.33
C GLN A 45 -0.04 -23.18 -0.82
N CYS A 46 0.47 -22.01 -0.44
CA CYS A 46 0.53 -21.60 0.96
C CYS A 46 -0.67 -20.73 1.35
N THR A 47 -1.30 -21.05 2.49
CA THR A 47 -2.44 -20.31 3.04
C THR A 47 -2.20 -18.81 3.21
N PRO A 48 -1.08 -18.33 3.79
CA PRO A 48 -0.84 -16.88 3.90
C PRO A 48 -0.84 -16.18 2.55
N CYS A 49 -0.32 -16.79 1.48
CA CYS A 49 -0.41 -16.21 0.14
C CYS A 49 -1.83 -16.32 -0.44
N ARG A 50 -2.41 -17.52 -0.46
CA ARG A 50 -3.70 -17.80 -1.12
C ARG A 50 -4.83 -16.94 -0.57
N GLU A 51 -4.94 -16.89 0.75
CA GLU A 51 -5.98 -16.14 1.45
C GLU A 51 -5.57 -14.68 1.68
N GLY A 52 -4.33 -14.46 2.12
CA GLY A 52 -3.83 -13.13 2.46
C GLY A 52 -3.79 -12.20 1.25
N VAL A 53 -3.23 -12.63 0.10
CA VAL A 53 -3.18 -11.80 -1.12
C VAL A 53 -4.58 -11.51 -1.67
N THR A 54 -5.51 -12.45 -1.52
CA THR A 54 -6.93 -12.21 -1.85
C THR A 54 -7.51 -11.11 -0.97
N TRP A 55 -7.18 -11.11 0.32
CA TRP A 55 -7.62 -10.09 1.26
C TRP A 55 -7.00 -8.72 0.98
N LEU A 56 -5.69 -8.66 0.70
CA LEU A 56 -4.99 -7.46 0.28
C LEU A 56 -5.70 -6.80 -0.91
N ARG A 57 -5.98 -7.58 -1.97
CA ARG A 57 -6.71 -7.12 -3.15
C ARG A 57 -8.10 -6.59 -2.82
N ASN A 58 -8.84 -7.25 -1.92
CA ASN A 58 -10.19 -6.83 -1.54
C ASN A 58 -10.18 -5.47 -0.84
N ILE A 59 -9.28 -5.28 0.13
CA ILE A 59 -9.15 -3.99 0.83
C ILE A 59 -8.65 -2.91 -0.12
N MET A 60 -7.66 -3.21 -0.97
CA MET A 60 -7.19 -2.26 -1.98
C MET A 60 -8.31 -1.78 -2.92
N ASN A 61 -9.22 -2.66 -3.33
CA ASN A 61 -10.38 -2.24 -4.13
C ASN A 61 -11.32 -1.30 -3.38
N ARG A 62 -11.52 -1.52 -2.07
CA ARG A 62 -12.32 -0.63 -1.22
C ARG A 62 -11.60 0.70 -0.97
N LEU A 63 -10.27 0.70 -0.86
CA LEU A 63 -9.49 1.93 -0.78
C LEU A 63 -9.60 2.74 -2.08
N VAL A 64 -9.64 2.08 -3.24
CA VAL A 64 -9.88 2.76 -4.53
C VAL A 64 -11.23 3.48 -4.55
N THR A 65 -12.30 2.86 -4.02
CA THR A 65 -13.65 3.45 -3.97
C THR A 65 -13.87 4.41 -2.78
N GLY A 66 -12.92 4.47 -1.82
CA GLY A 66 -13.05 5.21 -0.58
C GLY A 66 -13.99 4.56 0.45
N GLU A 67 -14.39 3.30 0.23
CA GLU A 67 -15.30 2.55 1.11
C GLU A 67 -14.57 1.81 2.25
N ALA A 68 -13.25 1.95 2.32
CA ALA A 68 -12.45 1.49 3.43
C ALA A 68 -12.58 2.44 4.63
N LYS A 69 -12.34 1.93 5.84
CA LYS A 69 -12.21 2.74 7.05
C LYS A 69 -10.74 3.05 7.34
N ILE A 70 -10.47 4.09 8.12
CA ILE A 70 -9.09 4.50 8.44
C ILE A 70 -8.35 3.38 9.19
N GLU A 71 -9.04 2.69 10.10
CA GLU A 71 -8.48 1.58 10.87
C GLU A 71 -8.13 0.38 9.97
N GLU A 72 -8.74 0.28 8.78
CA GLU A 72 -8.42 -0.77 7.82
C GLU A 72 -7.07 -0.53 7.14
N ILE A 73 -6.52 0.69 7.16
CA ILE A 73 -5.16 0.95 6.65
C ILE A 73 -4.13 0.26 7.55
N ASP A 74 -4.29 0.37 8.87
CA ASP A 74 -3.40 -0.27 9.84
C ASP A 74 -3.56 -1.79 9.80
N LEU A 75 -4.80 -2.26 9.74
CA LEU A 75 -5.09 -3.68 9.58
C LEU A 75 -4.51 -4.25 8.27
N LEU A 76 -4.58 -3.49 7.17
CA LEU A 76 -3.98 -3.86 5.89
C LEU A 76 -2.46 -3.99 6.03
N TYR A 77 -1.82 -3.04 6.71
CA TYR A 77 -0.39 -3.10 6.99
C TYR A 77 -0.02 -4.35 7.80
N GLU A 78 -0.76 -4.66 8.88
CA GLU A 78 -0.53 -5.85 9.68
C GLU A 78 -0.66 -7.14 8.86
N VAL A 79 -1.66 -7.24 7.99
CA VAL A 79 -1.79 -8.43 7.13
C VAL A 79 -0.67 -8.54 6.11
N THR A 80 -0.14 -7.43 5.59
CA THR A 80 1.07 -7.53 4.75
C THR A 80 2.25 -8.13 5.52
N LYS A 81 2.37 -7.87 6.84
CA LYS A 81 3.42 -8.44 7.70
C LYS A 81 3.17 -9.91 8.04
N GLN A 82 1.92 -10.34 8.11
CA GLN A 82 1.57 -11.77 8.29
C GLN A 82 1.80 -12.60 7.02
N ILE A 83 1.81 -11.97 5.85
CA ILE A 83 2.15 -12.63 4.58
C ILE A 83 3.67 -12.67 4.41
N GLU A 84 4.33 -11.53 4.62
CA GLU A 84 5.77 -11.38 4.50
C GLU A 84 6.51 -12.37 5.40
N GLY A 85 7.44 -13.13 4.81
CA GLY A 85 8.27 -14.11 5.53
C GLY A 85 7.55 -15.39 5.98
N HIS A 86 6.24 -15.53 5.71
CA HIS A 86 5.45 -16.71 6.10
C HIS A 86 4.95 -17.53 4.90
N THR A 87 5.42 -17.21 3.69
CA THR A 87 5.07 -17.93 2.45
C THR A 87 6.17 -18.87 1.98
N ILE A 88 5.80 -19.87 1.17
CA ILE A 88 6.75 -20.87 0.64
C ILE A 88 7.74 -20.25 -0.36
N CYS A 89 7.28 -19.30 -1.17
CA CYS A 89 8.09 -18.59 -2.14
C CYS A 89 7.97 -17.07 -1.94
N ALA A 90 8.82 -16.32 -2.64
CA ALA A 90 8.89 -14.86 -2.54
C ALA A 90 7.71 -14.11 -3.20
N LEU A 91 6.73 -14.81 -3.80
CA LEU A 91 5.55 -14.14 -4.37
C LEU A 91 4.72 -13.44 -3.28
N GLY A 92 4.64 -14.04 -2.09
CA GLY A 92 3.94 -13.43 -0.95
C GLY A 92 4.57 -12.08 -0.56
N ASP A 93 5.89 -12.07 -0.41
CA ASP A 93 6.67 -10.85 -0.11
C ASP A 93 6.49 -9.81 -1.23
N ALA A 94 6.57 -10.25 -2.49
CA ALA A 94 6.39 -9.39 -3.65
C ALA A 94 4.97 -8.78 -3.74
N ALA A 95 3.95 -9.46 -3.22
CA ALA A 95 2.59 -8.93 -3.10
C ALA A 95 2.41 -7.96 -1.93
N ALA A 96 3.12 -8.19 -0.82
CA ALA A 96 3.04 -7.41 0.41
C ALA A 96 3.80 -6.07 0.30
N TRP A 97 5.03 -6.08 -0.22
CA TRP A 97 5.92 -4.90 -0.21
C TRP A 97 5.38 -3.66 -0.96
N PRO A 98 4.71 -3.78 -2.13
CA PRO A 98 4.13 -2.61 -2.80
C PRO A 98 3.08 -1.89 -1.93
N ILE A 99 2.28 -2.64 -1.18
CA ILE A 99 1.27 -2.08 -0.28
C ILE A 99 1.94 -1.44 0.94
N GLN A 100 2.96 -2.09 1.51
CA GLN A 100 3.74 -1.49 2.60
C GLN A 100 4.40 -0.17 2.17
N GLY A 101 4.95 -0.11 0.96
CA GLY A 101 5.51 1.11 0.37
C GLY A 101 4.45 2.20 0.15
N LEU A 102 3.27 1.81 -0.36
CA LEU A 102 2.13 2.72 -0.52
C LEU A 102 1.73 3.34 0.82
N ILE A 103 1.54 2.52 1.86
CA ILE A 103 1.14 2.99 3.19
C ILE A 103 2.25 3.88 3.79
N ARG A 104 3.53 3.48 3.68
CA ARG A 104 4.64 4.25 4.25
C ARG A 104 4.77 5.66 3.67
N HIS A 105 4.56 5.83 2.37
CA HIS A 105 4.83 7.09 1.68
C HIS A 105 3.58 7.90 1.32
N PHE A 106 2.42 7.25 1.18
CA PHE A 106 1.20 7.85 0.66
C PHE A 106 -0.02 7.58 1.54
N ARG A 107 0.19 7.32 2.85
CA ARG A 107 -0.93 7.16 3.80
C ARG A 107 -1.93 8.30 3.73
N TYR A 108 -1.44 9.54 3.66
CA TYR A 108 -2.28 10.74 3.60
C TYR A 108 -3.25 10.70 2.39
N ILE A 109 -2.83 10.17 1.24
CA ILE A 109 -3.71 10.02 0.06
C ILE A 109 -4.81 8.97 0.31
N LEU A 110 -4.49 7.89 1.03
CA LEU A 110 -5.48 6.88 1.42
C LEU A 110 -6.52 7.47 2.36
N GLU A 111 -6.08 8.20 3.38
CA GLU A 111 -6.97 8.86 4.35
C GLU A 111 -7.83 9.93 3.67
N GLU A 112 -7.24 10.78 2.81
CA GLU A 112 -7.97 11.77 2.02
C GLU A 112 -9.09 11.13 1.19
N ARG A 113 -8.80 10.04 0.46
CA ARG A 113 -9.80 9.30 -0.33
C ARG A 113 -10.97 8.80 0.53
N ILE A 114 -10.70 8.33 1.75
CA ILE A 114 -11.72 7.87 2.69
C ILE A 114 -12.53 9.05 3.23
N HIS A 115 -11.88 10.18 3.53
CA HIS A 115 -12.54 11.38 4.02
C HIS A 115 -13.46 12.01 2.98
N GLU A 116 -13.01 12.11 1.73
CA GLU A 116 -13.78 12.59 0.59
C GLU A 116 -15.09 11.80 0.42
N LYS A 117 -15.01 10.47 0.47
CA LYS A 117 -16.19 9.59 0.36
C LYS A 117 -17.19 9.79 1.50
N ASN A 118 -16.69 10.07 2.71
CA ASN A 118 -17.51 10.30 3.90
C ASN A 118 -18.04 11.74 4.03
N GLY A 119 -17.76 12.62 3.06
CA GLY A 119 -18.22 14.02 3.08
C GLY A 119 -17.61 14.86 4.20
N LYS A 120 -16.46 14.45 4.77
CA LYS A 120 -15.74 15.25 5.77
C LYS A 120 -14.92 16.33 5.06
N ASN A 121 -15.05 17.58 5.51
CA ASN A 121 -14.41 18.73 4.89
C ASN A 121 -12.90 18.73 5.19
N ILE A 122 -12.09 18.58 4.15
CA ILE A 122 -10.62 18.39 4.22
C ILE A 122 -9.90 19.58 4.88
N ASN A 123 -10.54 20.76 4.88
CA ASN A 123 -10.01 22.00 5.43
C ASN A 123 -9.77 21.98 6.96
N GLU A 124 -10.40 21.08 7.72
CA GLU A 124 -10.18 20.95 9.18
C GLU A 124 -8.99 20.02 9.55
N LEU A 125 -8.57 19.14 8.63
CA LEU A 125 -7.50 18.17 8.87
C LEU A 125 -6.10 18.79 8.63
N ASN A 126 -5.97 19.62 7.58
CA ASN A 126 -4.69 20.27 7.23
C ASN A 126 -4.18 21.26 8.29
N GLN A 127 -5.07 21.88 9.09
CA GLN A 127 -4.67 22.74 10.21
C GLN A 127 -4.09 21.92 11.37
N ASN A 128 -4.61 20.72 11.62
CA ASN A 128 -4.19 19.88 12.75
C ASN A 128 -2.89 19.11 12.47
N GLU A 129 -2.59 18.76 11.22
CA GLU A 129 -1.31 18.11 10.86
C GLU A 129 -0.14 19.09 10.73
N SER A 130 -0.38 20.31 10.23
CA SER A 130 0.63 21.37 10.19
C SER A 130 1.10 21.76 11.60
N LEU A 131 0.23 21.68 12.60
CA LEU A 131 0.55 21.89 14.02
C LEU A 131 1.31 20.71 14.65
N LYS A 132 1.15 19.48 14.15
CA LYS A 132 1.85 18.28 14.64
C LYS A 132 3.24 18.10 14.03
N MET A 133 3.47 18.59 12.80
CA MET A 133 4.75 18.39 12.11
C MET A 133 5.82 19.45 12.41
N GLY A 134 5.52 20.56 13.09
CA GLY A 134 6.57 21.47 13.57
C GLY A 134 7.53 22.00 12.49
N ILE A 135 7.10 22.10 11.23
CA ILE A 135 7.91 22.62 10.13
C ILE A 135 7.46 24.05 9.81
N TYR A 136 7.64 24.96 10.77
CA TYR A 136 7.87 26.39 10.55
C TYR A 136 8.68 26.93 11.71
N ASN A 137 10.00 26.81 11.58
CA ASN A 137 11.02 27.82 11.88
C ASN A 137 12.34 27.37 11.25
#